data_AF-A0A958R7R3-F1
#
_entry.id   AF-A0A958R7R3-F1
#
_cell.length_a   1.000
_cell.length_b   1.000
_cell.length_c   1.000
_cell.angle_alpha   90.00
_cell.angle_beta   90.00
_cell.angle_gamma   90.00
#
_symmetry.space_group_name_H-M   'P 1'
#
loop_
_entity.id
_entity.type
_entity.pdbx_description
1 polymer ?
#
loop_
_entity_poly.entity_id
_entity_poly.type
_entity_poly.pdbx_seq_one_letter_code
_entity_poly.pdbx_strand_id
1 'polypeptide(L)'
;RWIAPLNKEKICLHAGKFKKILIVDECRQTGSLSESLVAMLIENKVSSEIEVLAAHDCFITLGVAAAEGLPSKEGIKEKIKSMISLQKKSLESL
;
A
#
# COMPACT_ATOMS: atom_id res chain seq x y z
N ARG A 1 2.08 -3.79 18.81
CA ARG A 1 1.03 -3.75 17.76
C ARG A 1 0.74 -5.20 17.36
N TRP A 2 -0.49 -5.49 16.94
CA TRP A 2 -0.92 -6.84 16.55
C TRP A 2 -1.44 -6.79 15.12
N ILE A 3 -1.21 -7.87 14.37
CA ILE A 3 -1.73 -8.04 13.01
C ILE A 3 -3.17 -8.56 13.02
N ALA A 4 -3.53 -9.40 14.00
CA ALA A 4 -4.89 -9.90 14.15
C ALA A 4 -5.27 -10.00 15.64
N PRO A 5 -6.46 -9.51 16.04
CA PRO A 5 -7.37 -8.69 15.25
C PRO A 5 -6.82 -7.26 15.04
N LEU A 6 -7.04 -6.69 13.86
CA LEU A 6 -6.70 -5.28 13.57
C LEU A 6 -7.65 -4.34 14.31
N ASN A 7 -7.11 -3.21 14.79
CA ASN A 7 -7.93 -2.11 15.27
C ASN A 7 -8.45 -1.28 14.08
N LYS A 8 -9.50 -1.79 13.43
CA LYS A 8 -10.09 -1.22 12.21
C LYS A 8 -10.49 0.25 12.39
N GLU A 9 -11.15 0.56 13.50
CA GLU A 9 -11.64 1.92 13.83
C GLU A 9 -10.50 2.94 13.87
N LYS A 10 -9.41 2.66 14.61
CA LYS A 10 -8.27 3.58 14.69
C LYS A 10 -7.56 3.72 13.35
N ILE A 11 -7.46 2.66 12.57
CA ILE A 11 -6.84 2.69 11.23
C ILE A 11 -7.66 3.59 10.31
N CYS A 12 -8.97 3.34 10.16
CA CYS A 12 -9.85 4.12 9.29
C CYS A 12 -9.89 5.60 9.72
N LEU A 13 -9.98 5.89 11.02
CA LEU A 13 -9.98 7.25 11.56
C LEU A 13 -8.70 8.03 11.19
N HIS A 14 -7.53 7.38 11.23
CA HIS A 14 -6.28 8.03 10.85
C HIS A 14 -6.10 8.10 9.34
N ALA A 15 -6.34 7.00 8.64
CA ALA A 15 -6.17 6.87 7.21
C ALA A 15 -7.07 7.85 6.44
N GLY A 16 -8.31 8.03 6.89
CA GLY A 16 -9.27 8.97 6.28
C GLY A 16 -8.91 10.45 6.36
N LYS A 17 -7.85 10.81 7.09
CA LYS A 17 -7.30 12.18 7.09
C LYS A 17 -6.46 12.50 5.86
N PHE A 18 -6.10 11.49 5.06
CA PHE A 18 -5.19 11.62 3.93
C PHE A 18 -5.91 11.35 2.61
N LYS A 19 -5.59 12.13 1.57
CA LYS A 19 -6.17 11.95 0.23
C LYS A 19 -5.64 10.72 -0.50
N LYS A 20 -4.44 10.26 -0.14
CA LYS A 20 -3.76 9.12 -0.73
C LYS A 20 -3.19 8.22 0.36
N ILE A 21 -3.31 6.92 0.19
CA ILE A 21 -2.84 5.90 1.12
C ILE A 21 -2.02 4.88 0.34
N LEU A 22 -0.78 4.63 0.78
CA LEU A 22 0.04 3.53 0.30
C LEU A 22 0.14 2.47 1.39
N ILE A 23 -0.37 1.27 1.10
CA ILE A 23 -0.17 0.08 1.93
C ILE A 23 1.12 -0.59 1.44
N VAL A 24 2.01 -0.94 2.38
CA VAL A 24 3.26 -1.65 2.08
C VAL A 24 3.26 -2.97 2.82
N ASP A 25 3.51 -4.07 2.11
CA ASP A 25 3.44 -5.44 2.66
C ASP A 25 4.63 -6.26 2.15
N GLU A 26 5.33 -6.96 3.03
CA GLU A 26 6.41 -7.88 2.63
C GLU A 26 5.87 -9.23 2.14
N CYS A 27 4.59 -9.51 2.39
CA CYS A 27 3.92 -10.67 1.83
C CYS A 27 3.74 -10.53 0.32
N ARG A 28 3.40 -11.66 -0.29
CA ARG A 28 2.99 -11.75 -1.69
C ARG A 28 1.86 -10.79 -2.03
N GLN A 29 1.79 -10.39 -3.30
CA GLN A 29 0.71 -9.53 -3.77
C GLN A 29 -0.64 -10.23 -3.64
N THR A 30 -0.71 -11.50 -3.99
CA THR A 30 -1.94 -12.30 -3.91
C THR A 30 -2.08 -13.00 -2.56
N GLY A 31 -3.29 -12.97 -1.98
CA GLY A 31 -3.62 -13.71 -0.75
C GLY A 31 -3.02 -13.12 0.52
N SER A 32 -2.67 -11.83 0.52
CA SER A 32 -2.05 -11.17 1.66
C SER A 32 -3.02 -10.34 2.49
N LEU A 33 -2.58 -9.94 3.68
CA LEU A 33 -3.36 -9.08 4.55
C LEU A 33 -3.65 -7.72 3.90
N SER A 34 -2.80 -7.28 2.97
CA SER A 34 -3.00 -6.05 2.21
C SER A 34 -4.37 -6.00 1.49
N GLU A 35 -4.87 -7.13 0.97
CA GLU A 35 -6.19 -7.22 0.34
C GLU A 35 -7.31 -6.96 1.35
N SER A 36 -7.20 -7.54 2.56
CA SER A 36 -8.15 -7.31 3.65
C SER A 36 -8.13 -5.86 4.13
N LEU A 37 -6.96 -5.22 4.16
CA LEU A 37 -6.82 -3.80 4.50
C LEU A 37 -7.50 -2.90 3.45
N VAL A 38 -7.31 -3.19 2.16
CA VAL A 38 -7.99 -2.46 1.08
C VAL A 38 -9.51 -2.61 1.22
N ALA A 39 -10.01 -3.84 1.36
CA ALA A 39 -11.43 -4.10 1.54
C ALA A 39 -12.00 -3.35 2.76
N MET A 40 -11.31 -3.43 3.90
CA MET A 40 -11.70 -2.72 5.13
C MET A 40 -11.81 -1.21 4.91
N LEU A 41 -10.83 -0.58 4.24
CA LEU A 41 -10.85 0.87 3.99
C LEU A 41 -12.01 1.27 3.07
N ILE A 42 -12.27 0.47 2.04
CA ILE A 42 -13.40 0.68 1.10
C ILE A 42 -14.74 0.51 1.82
N GLU A 43 -14.93 -0.56 2.59
CA GLU A 43 -16.15 -0.83 3.37
C GLU A 43 -16.45 0.29 4.37
N ASN A 44 -15.40 0.89 4.96
CA ASN A 44 -15.53 2.03 5.87
C ASN A 44 -15.63 3.39 5.16
N LYS A 45 -15.82 3.40 3.82
CA LYS A 45 -16.01 4.60 2.99
C LYS A 45 -14.87 5.62 3.12
N VAL A 46 -13.64 5.13 3.31
CA VAL A 46 -12.45 6.00 3.33
C VAL A 46 -12.25 6.58 1.93
N SER A 47 -12.41 7.91 1.81
CA SER A 47 -12.41 8.63 0.52
C SER A 47 -10.99 8.99 0.05
N SER A 48 -10.11 7.99 0.01
CA SER A 48 -8.71 8.14 -0.37
C SER A 48 -8.39 7.31 -1.60
N GLU A 49 -7.43 7.76 -2.40
CA GLU A 49 -6.79 6.93 -3.42
C GLU A 49 -5.88 5.91 -2.72
N ILE A 50 -6.19 4.62 -2.86
CA ILE A 50 -5.49 3.55 -2.15
C ILE A 50 -4.66 2.75 -3.16
N GLU A 51 -3.37 2.60 -2.88
CA GLU A 51 -2.47 1.72 -3.62
C GLU A 51 -1.77 0.75 -2.67
N VAL A 52 -1.37 -0.41 -3.21
CA VAL A 52 -0.62 -1.44 -2.50
C VAL A 52 0.73 -1.64 -3.18
N LEU A 53 1.80 -1.70 -2.38
CA LEU A 53 3.12 -2.15 -2.78
C LEU A 53 3.49 -3.38 -1.94
N ALA A 54 3.31 -4.55 -2.55
CA ALA A 54 3.59 -5.84 -1.93
C ALA A 54 4.83 -6.50 -2.55
N ALA A 55 5.31 -7.59 -1.97
CA ALA A 55 6.34 -8.41 -2.59
C ALA A 55 5.81 -9.10 -3.86
N HIS A 56 6.71 -9.43 -4.78
CA HIS A 56 6.37 -10.19 -5.98
C HIS A 56 5.80 -11.57 -5.64
N ASP A 57 4.89 -12.07 -6.47
CA ASP A 57 4.33 -13.43 -6.37
C ASP A 57 5.37 -14.47 -6.84
N CYS A 58 6.46 -14.60 -6.09
CA CYS A 58 7.57 -15.48 -6.41
C CYS A 58 8.01 -16.28 -5.18
N PHE A 59 8.88 -17.27 -5.40
CA PHE A 59 9.61 -17.91 -4.31
C PHE A 59 10.67 -16.97 -3.76
N ILE A 60 10.96 -17.09 -2.46
CA ILE A 60 12.10 -16.41 -1.85
C ILE A 60 13.36 -17.10 -2.36
N THR A 61 14.23 -16.33 -3.00
CA THR A 61 15.53 -16.80 -3.48
C THR A 61 16.50 -16.96 -2.30
N LEU A 62 17.62 -17.64 -2.54
CA LEU A 62 18.61 -17.92 -1.48
C LEU A 62 19.73 -16.87 -1.47
N GLY A 63 20.37 -16.74 -0.31
CA GLY A 63 21.58 -15.92 -0.14
C GLY A 63 21.31 -14.42 -0.36
N VAL A 64 22.22 -13.76 -1.09
CA VAL A 64 22.20 -12.30 -1.29
C VAL A 64 20.95 -11.79 -2.01
N ALA A 65 20.26 -12.65 -2.74
CA ALA A 65 19.06 -12.30 -3.50
C ALA A 65 17.77 -12.42 -2.68
N ALA A 66 17.81 -12.90 -1.43
CA ALA A 66 16.61 -13.24 -0.66
C ALA A 66 15.61 -12.07 -0.50
N ALA A 67 16.09 -10.83 -0.60
CA ALA A 67 15.27 -9.62 -0.51
C ALA A 67 14.84 -9.03 -1.87
N GLU A 68 15.28 -9.59 -3.00
CA GLU A 68 15.06 -9.02 -4.35
C GLU A 68 13.57 -8.85 -4.70
N GLY A 69 12.73 -9.75 -4.19
CA GLY A 69 11.28 -9.72 -4.40
C GLY A 69 10.52 -8.82 -3.43
N LEU A 70 11.16 -8.28 -2.38
CA LEU A 70 10.50 -7.50 -1.33
C LEU A 70 10.40 -6.02 -1.71
N PRO A 71 9.41 -5.28 -1.17
CA PRO A 71 9.38 -3.83 -1.31
C PRO A 71 10.66 -3.17 -0.76
N SER A 72 11.41 -2.52 -1.64
CA SER A 72 12.60 -1.77 -1.25
C SER A 72 12.25 -0.36 -0.77
N LYS A 73 13.13 0.24 0.04
CA LYS A 73 12.99 1.64 0.45
C LYS A 73 12.91 2.59 -0.75
N GLU A 74 13.69 2.32 -1.78
CA GLU A 74 13.72 3.08 -3.03
C GLU A 74 12.42 2.91 -3.81
N GLY A 75 11.92 1.67 -3.93
CA GLY A 75 10.62 1.38 -4.54
C GLY A 75 9.45 2.07 -3.83
N ILE A 76 9.45 2.10 -2.49
CA ILE A 76 8.45 2.85 -1.71
C ILE A 76 8.50 4.34 -2.03
N LYS A 77 9.70 4.95 -2.09
CA LYS A 77 9.84 6.38 -2.43
C LYS A 77 9.36 6.68 -3.85
N GLU A 78 9.69 5.82 -4.81
CA GLU A 78 9.27 5.98 -6.20
C GLU A 78 7.75 5.89 -6.33
N LYS A 79 7.13 4.92 -5.64
CA LYS A 79 5.67 4.77 -5.61
C LYS A 79 5.00 5.99 -5.00
N ILE A 80 5.52 6.51 -3.89
CA ILE A 80 5.01 7.75 -3.28
C ILE A 80 5.12 8.93 -4.26
N LYS A 81 6.26 9.07 -4.96
CA LYS A 81 6.45 10.13 -5.96
C LYS A 81 5.45 10.01 -7.11
N SER A 82 5.19 8.81 -7.63
CA SER A 82 4.23 8.60 -8.72
C SER A 82 2.81 8.94 -8.27
N MET A 83 2.43 8.54 -7.06
CA MET A 83 1.14 8.87 -6.48
C MET A 83 0.97 10.38 -6.34
N ILE A 84 2.00 11.13 -5.92
CA ILE A 84 1.90 12.58 -5.76
C ILE A 84 1.92 13.33 -7.11
N SER A 85 2.75 12.90 -8.08
CA SER A 85 2.97 13.63 -9.34
C SER A 85 1.76 13.61 -10.29
N LEU A 86 0.91 12.58 -10.20
CA LEU A 86 -0.32 12.47 -11.00
C LEU A 86 -1.34 13.59 -10.75
N GLN A 87 -1.20 14.39 -9.69
CA GLN A 87 -2.06 15.57 -9.48
C GLN A 87 -1.81 16.73 -10.43
N LYS A 88 -0.63 16.86 -11.06
CA LYS A 88 -0.33 18.01 -11.93
C LYS A 88 -1.00 17.95 -13.31
N LYS A 89 -1.25 16.76 -13.86
CA LYS A 89 -1.81 16.63 -15.23
C LYS A 89 -3.31 16.95 -15.33
N SER A 90 -4.06 16.91 -14.23
CA SER A 90 -5.51 17.17 -14.24
C SER A 90 -5.87 18.67 -14.25
N LEU A 91 -4.91 19.56 -13.96
CA LEU A 91 -5.15 21.01 -13.86
C LEU A 91 -4.68 21.78 -15.10
N GLU A 92 -3.98 21.13 -16.04
CA GLU A 92 -3.49 21.75 -17.29
C GLU A 92 -4.35 21.38 -18.51
N SER A 93 -5.54 20.79 -18.31
CA SER A 93 -6.48 20.42 -19.38
C SER A 93 -7.87 21.04 -19.22
N LEU A 94 -7.98 22.18 -18.53
CA LEU A 94 -9.15 23.07 -18.50
C LEU A 94 -8.68 24.49 -18.81
#